data_AF-A0A929QTZ2-F1
#
_entry.id   AF-A0A929QTZ2-F1
#
_cell.length_a   1.000
_cell.length_b   1.000
_cell.length_c   1.000
_cell.angle_alpha   90.00
_cell.angle_beta   90.00
_cell.angle_gamma   90.00
#
_symmetry.space_group_name_H-M   'P 1'
#
loop_
_entity.id
_entity.type
_entity.pdbx_description
1 polymer ?
#
loop_
_entity_poly.entity_id
_entity_poly.type
_entity_poly.pdbx_seq_one_letter_code
_entity_poly.pdbx_strand_id
1 'polypeptide(L)'
;FIPLALMLAVLTSGILSWLLLTNPDFLYGGSAQTPQQTVRNEQVDSLNRQVAGMKLTDVLAPVALDAYEAGGYWEADTSHLEQVTAALAQTPSELGGDFDVVGSSGAFTSMSTSPRLILRFADRLPVSLWGQWFKSKDGPPLDFEADQIWLLKEEPQALYLVNQVDETYVRVPLNGWDFASLYQTVTQDVTSWTAMSQVPLAKGKALIRTEAFSLPSQVYTLKKESEANLIGLFFGSDNYSITDSGESGEKKYKTLDLELDVNSDSHVYTARSEAVQNRSSVHRDQIIMDSFTEMKKYGVWTQGLRLTTNNSTNTLYYQRYLDGYPLMSDASPYYLGLQFNLSPKVTRFSGSFLSLRSHIDDKSKASDLDSASGLVSQLHEQGMATTDLDQIFVAYEWQANMENFQLVTFIPKY
;
A
#
# COMPACT_ATOMS: atom_id res chain seq x y z
N PHE A 1 -63.53 0.87 37.68
CA PHE A 1 -62.74 1.43 36.56
C PHE A 1 -61.47 0.64 36.22
N ILE A 2 -60.83 -0.08 37.15
CA ILE A 2 -59.65 -0.93 36.87
C ILE A 2 -59.93 -2.19 36.01
N PRO A 3 -61.08 -2.91 36.11
CA PRO A 3 -61.24 -4.16 35.35
C PRO A 3 -61.48 -3.98 33.85
N LEU A 4 -61.97 -2.79 33.44
CA LEU A 4 -62.26 -2.50 32.03
C LEU A 4 -60.98 -2.21 31.24
N ALA A 5 -60.02 -1.50 31.85
CA ALA A 5 -58.73 -1.19 31.24
C ALA A 5 -57.87 -2.45 31.02
N LEU A 6 -57.93 -3.39 31.97
CA LEU A 6 -57.17 -4.64 31.90
C LEU A 6 -57.76 -5.59 30.85
N MET A 7 -59.09 -5.67 30.73
CA MET A 7 -59.73 -6.38 29.62
C MET A 7 -59.39 -5.76 28.26
N LEU A 8 -59.36 -4.44 28.16
CA LEU A 8 -59.00 -3.76 26.92
C LEU A 8 -57.55 -4.08 26.51
N ALA A 9 -56.61 -4.05 27.47
CA ALA A 9 -55.20 -4.32 27.23
C ALA A 9 -54.96 -5.76 26.73
N VAL A 10 -55.63 -6.74 27.34
CA VAL A 10 -55.54 -8.16 26.95
C VAL A 10 -56.16 -8.37 25.56
N LEU A 11 -57.29 -7.73 25.26
CA LEU A 11 -57.91 -7.79 23.92
C LEU A 11 -57.01 -7.15 22.85
N THR A 12 -56.42 -5.99 23.12
CA THR A 12 -55.48 -5.35 22.17
C THR A 12 -54.23 -6.20 21.94
N SER A 13 -53.69 -6.84 22.98
CA SER A 13 -52.53 -7.72 22.85
C SER A 13 -52.88 -8.97 22.04
N GLY A 14 -54.05 -9.58 22.26
CA GLY A 14 -54.51 -10.74 21.49
C GLY A 14 -54.73 -10.41 20.01
N ILE A 15 -55.32 -9.24 19.72
CA ILE A 15 -55.53 -8.77 18.35
C ILE A 15 -54.19 -8.50 17.66
N LEU A 16 -53.24 -7.83 18.33
CA LEU A 16 -51.90 -7.56 17.78
C LEU A 16 -51.11 -8.85 17.52
N SER A 17 -51.15 -9.82 18.43
CA SER A 17 -50.52 -11.12 18.23
C SER A 17 -51.16 -11.92 17.09
N TRP A 18 -52.48 -11.87 16.95
CA TRP A 18 -53.18 -12.49 15.83
C TRP A 18 -52.85 -11.81 14.50
N LEU A 19 -52.75 -10.48 14.46
CA LEU A 19 -52.37 -9.71 13.27
C LEU A 19 -50.93 -10.02 12.82
N LEU A 20 -50.00 -10.19 13.77
CA LEU A 20 -48.62 -10.58 13.47
C LEU A 20 -48.50 -12.02 12.94
N LEU A 21 -49.30 -12.94 13.46
CA LEU A 21 -49.29 -14.35 13.03
C LEU A 21 -49.99 -14.57 11.68
N THR A 22 -50.98 -13.73 11.34
CA THR A 22 -51.79 -13.91 10.12
C THR A 22 -51.38 -12.99 8.98
N ASN A 23 -50.68 -11.89 9.25
CA ASN A 23 -50.18 -10.95 8.24
C ASN A 23 -48.74 -10.47 8.58
N PRO A 24 -47.72 -11.33 8.42
CA PRO A 24 -46.32 -10.94 8.63
C PRO A 24 -45.87 -9.80 7.69
N ASP A 25 -46.56 -9.61 6.58
CA ASP A 25 -46.31 -8.55 5.58
C ASP A 25 -46.74 -7.14 6.04
N PHE A 26 -47.44 -7.00 7.18
CA PHE A 26 -47.84 -5.69 7.72
C PHE A 26 -46.64 -4.89 8.25
N LEU A 27 -45.55 -5.55 8.67
CA LEU A 27 -44.31 -4.89 9.12
C LEU A 27 -43.30 -4.66 7.97
N TYR A 28 -43.50 -5.32 6.83
CA TYR A 28 -42.64 -5.24 5.65
C TYR A 28 -43.45 -4.72 4.48
N GLY A 29 -43.61 -3.40 4.42
CA GLY A 29 -44.32 -2.75 3.33
C GLY A 29 -43.73 -3.11 1.96
N GLY A 30 -44.56 -3.72 1.10
CA GLY A 30 -44.50 -3.58 -0.35
C GLY A 30 -43.60 -4.55 -1.12
N SER A 31 -44.26 -5.50 -1.80
CA SER A 31 -43.80 -6.32 -2.94
C SER A 31 -42.75 -7.40 -2.69
N ALA A 32 -43.19 -8.54 -2.15
CA ALA A 32 -42.49 -9.83 -2.32
C ALA A 32 -43.13 -10.61 -3.48
N GLN A 33 -42.71 -10.35 -4.72
CA GLN A 33 -42.63 -11.43 -5.69
C GLN A 33 -41.55 -12.37 -5.17
N THR A 34 -41.86 -13.65 -4.96
CA THR A 34 -40.90 -14.66 -4.52
C THR A 34 -39.69 -14.64 -5.48
N PRO A 35 -38.52 -14.11 -5.08
CA PRO A 35 -37.36 -14.22 -5.93
C PRO A 35 -36.94 -15.67 -5.84
N GLN A 36 -36.94 -16.38 -6.97
CA GLN A 36 -35.93 -17.40 -7.14
C GLN A 36 -34.59 -16.71 -6.90
N GLN A 37 -34.01 -16.89 -5.70
CA GLN A 37 -32.63 -16.53 -5.44
C GLN A 37 -31.76 -17.49 -6.26
N THR A 38 -31.54 -17.18 -7.52
CA THR A 38 -30.17 -17.23 -8.01
C THR A 38 -29.39 -16.27 -7.12
N VAL A 39 -28.62 -16.82 -6.17
CA VAL A 39 -27.63 -16.05 -5.41
C VAL A 39 -26.60 -15.55 -6.42
N ARG A 40 -26.87 -14.39 -7.01
CA ARG A 40 -25.86 -13.62 -7.73
C ARG A 40 -25.19 -12.74 -6.68
N ASN A 41 -23.90 -12.97 -6.50
CA ASN A 41 -23.11 -12.45 -5.40
C ASN A 41 -22.81 -10.94 -5.60
N GLU A 42 -23.80 -10.06 -5.45
CA GLU A 42 -23.68 -8.61 -5.71
C GLU A 42 -22.61 -7.92 -4.87
N GLN A 43 -22.22 -8.50 -3.72
CA GLN A 43 -21.16 -7.97 -2.85
C GLN A 43 -19.74 -8.39 -3.28
N VAL A 44 -19.56 -9.56 -3.89
CA VAL A 44 -18.27 -9.94 -4.51
C VAL A 44 -17.98 -9.00 -5.67
N ASP A 45 -19.01 -8.63 -6.43
CA ASP A 45 -18.90 -7.58 -7.45
C ASP A 45 -18.47 -6.24 -6.85
N SER A 46 -18.83 -5.87 -5.62
CA SER A 46 -18.44 -4.57 -5.04
C SER A 46 -16.96 -4.47 -4.62
N LEU A 47 -16.38 -5.54 -4.06
CA LEU A 47 -14.97 -5.61 -3.69
C LEU A 47 -14.08 -5.78 -4.94
N ASN A 48 -14.49 -6.64 -5.87
CA ASN A 48 -13.80 -6.80 -7.16
C ASN A 48 -13.84 -5.54 -8.01
N ARG A 49 -14.94 -4.77 -8.00
CA ARG A 49 -15.06 -3.53 -8.79
C ARG A 49 -14.12 -2.42 -8.31
N GLN A 50 -13.79 -2.36 -7.01
CA GLN A 50 -12.92 -1.31 -6.50
C GLN A 50 -11.43 -1.57 -6.81
N VAL A 51 -10.94 -2.81 -6.67
CA VAL A 51 -9.53 -3.13 -7.02
C VAL A 51 -9.34 -3.10 -8.54
N ALA A 52 -10.35 -3.51 -9.32
CA ALA A 52 -10.32 -3.42 -10.77
C ALA A 52 -10.15 -1.99 -11.31
N GLY A 53 -10.58 -0.98 -10.56
CA GLY A 53 -10.44 0.44 -10.92
C GLY A 53 -9.07 1.05 -10.60
N MET A 54 -8.21 0.35 -9.85
CA MET A 54 -6.88 0.84 -9.47
C MET A 54 -5.98 0.97 -10.70
N LYS A 55 -5.21 2.06 -10.74
CA LYS A 55 -4.19 2.31 -11.75
C LYS A 55 -2.82 1.95 -11.19
N LEU A 56 -1.90 1.58 -12.07
CA LEU A 56 -0.51 1.26 -11.67
C LEU A 56 0.12 2.45 -10.93
N THR A 57 -0.24 3.66 -11.34
CA THR A 57 0.17 4.91 -10.71
C THR A 57 -0.21 5.05 -9.25
N ASP A 58 -1.28 4.40 -8.81
CA ASP A 58 -1.76 4.50 -7.43
C ASP A 58 -0.86 3.70 -6.48
N VAL A 59 -0.24 2.63 -6.98
CA VAL A 59 0.70 1.78 -6.24
C VAL A 59 2.16 2.20 -6.41
N LEU A 60 2.47 2.99 -7.43
CA LEU A 60 3.79 3.58 -7.65
C LEU A 60 3.87 5.04 -7.18
N ALA A 61 2.87 5.52 -6.43
CA ALA A 61 2.83 6.88 -5.93
C ALA A 61 3.94 7.13 -4.89
N PRO A 62 4.46 8.37 -4.79
CA PRO A 62 5.38 8.73 -3.72
C PRO A 62 4.73 8.52 -2.33
N VAL A 63 5.59 8.34 -1.33
CA VAL A 63 5.21 8.15 0.08
C VAL A 63 5.46 9.39 0.92
N ALA A 64 6.38 10.26 0.50
CA ALA A 64 6.71 11.48 1.22
C ALA A 64 7.22 12.57 0.27
N LEU A 65 7.10 13.82 0.72
CA LEU A 65 7.72 14.99 0.13
C LEU A 65 8.66 15.58 1.17
N ASP A 66 9.94 15.68 0.83
CA ASP A 66 10.93 16.38 1.65
C ASP A 66 11.44 17.64 0.96
N ALA A 67 11.93 18.59 1.74
CA ALA A 67 12.72 19.71 1.29
C ALA A 67 14.12 19.63 1.88
N TYR A 68 15.14 19.93 1.08
CA TYR A 68 16.45 20.33 1.57
C TYR A 68 16.62 21.82 1.30
N GLU A 69 16.84 22.59 2.34
CA GLU A 69 16.93 24.05 2.34
C GLU A 69 17.93 24.48 3.42
N ALA A 70 18.72 25.52 3.19
CA ALA A 70 19.65 26.07 4.20
C ALA A 70 20.50 25.05 5.01
N GLY A 71 20.81 23.87 4.43
CA GLY A 71 21.57 22.81 5.10
C GLY A 71 20.75 21.78 5.92
N GLY A 72 19.44 21.97 6.09
CA GLY A 72 18.56 21.08 6.84
C GLY A 72 17.60 20.26 5.95
N TYR A 73 16.91 19.28 6.54
CA TYR A 73 15.83 18.51 5.90
C TYR A 73 14.52 18.74 6.62
N TRP A 74 13.44 18.82 5.85
CA TRP A 74 12.08 18.90 6.37
C TRP A 74 11.12 18.02 5.58
N GLU A 75 10.26 17.28 6.27
CA GLU A 75 9.20 16.46 5.66
C GLU A 75 7.87 17.21 5.70
N ALA A 76 7.23 17.33 4.54
CA ALA A 76 5.95 18.01 4.36
C ALA A 76 4.78 17.13 4.80
N ASP A 77 3.63 17.75 5.06
CA ASP A 77 2.38 17.00 5.21
C ASP A 77 1.85 16.44 3.87
N THR A 78 0.82 15.60 3.95
CA THR A 78 0.20 14.96 2.80
C THR A 78 -0.38 15.95 1.80
N SER A 79 -0.86 17.12 2.24
CA SER A 79 -1.47 18.11 1.34
C SER A 79 -0.44 18.74 0.41
N HIS A 80 0.77 19.01 0.91
CA HIS A 80 1.88 19.49 0.09
C HIS A 80 2.37 18.41 -0.88
N LEU A 81 2.44 17.15 -0.43
CA LEU A 81 2.77 16.01 -1.30
C LEU A 81 1.78 15.88 -2.46
N GLU A 82 0.47 15.96 -2.17
CA GLU A 82 -0.59 15.92 -3.19
C GLU A 82 -0.48 17.09 -4.17
N GLN A 83 -0.23 18.31 -3.67
CA GLN A 83 -0.05 19.50 -4.49
C GLN A 83 1.11 19.34 -5.49
N VAL A 84 2.29 18.92 -5.03
CA VAL A 84 3.47 18.72 -5.89
C VAL A 84 3.23 17.58 -6.88
N THR A 85 2.65 16.47 -6.43
CA THR A 85 2.36 15.31 -7.28
C THR A 85 1.36 15.66 -8.38
N ALA A 86 0.31 16.42 -8.04
CA ALA A 86 -0.68 16.90 -9.01
C ALA A 86 -0.07 17.87 -10.03
N ALA A 87 0.81 18.78 -9.59
CA ALA A 87 1.50 19.70 -10.48
C ALA A 87 2.43 18.96 -11.47
N LEU A 88 3.13 17.92 -11.00
CA LEU A 88 3.97 17.08 -11.84
C LEU A 88 3.13 16.28 -12.86
N ALA A 89 1.99 15.73 -12.44
CA ALA A 89 1.09 14.98 -13.32
C ALA A 89 0.43 15.84 -14.42
N GLN A 90 0.22 17.13 -14.17
CA GLN A 90 -0.33 18.07 -15.16
C GLN A 90 0.70 18.56 -16.17
N THR A 91 1.99 18.28 -15.93
CA THR A 91 3.09 18.76 -16.76
C THR A 91 3.67 17.57 -17.52
N PRO A 92 3.18 17.26 -18.74
CA PRO A 92 3.71 16.16 -19.53
C PRO A 92 5.17 16.45 -19.85
N SER A 93 6.08 15.76 -19.16
CA SER A 93 7.51 15.83 -19.42
C SER A 93 7.82 14.81 -20.50
N GLU A 94 8.41 15.24 -21.61
CA GLU A 94 8.89 14.32 -22.63
C GLU A 94 10.31 13.87 -22.29
N LEU A 95 10.47 12.57 -22.04
CA LEU A 95 11.78 11.94 -21.99
C LEU A 95 12.27 11.79 -23.44
N GLY A 96 13.13 12.70 -23.88
CA GLY A 96 13.80 12.66 -25.17
C GLY A 96 15.31 12.85 -25.06
N GLY A 97 16.07 12.15 -25.90
CA GLY A 97 17.53 12.28 -26.05
C GLY A 97 18.35 11.14 -25.44
N ASP A 98 19.65 11.14 -25.71
CA ASP A 98 20.63 10.30 -25.01
C ASP A 98 20.69 10.73 -23.54
N PHE A 99 20.35 9.82 -22.63
CA PHE A 99 20.42 10.05 -21.19
C PHE A 99 21.78 9.59 -20.67
N ASP A 100 22.57 10.53 -20.16
CA ASP A 100 23.78 10.18 -19.42
C ASP A 100 23.41 9.85 -17.97
N VAL A 101 23.58 8.58 -17.58
CA VAL A 101 23.58 8.20 -16.16
C VAL A 101 24.84 8.77 -15.54
N VAL A 102 24.68 9.75 -14.67
CA VAL A 102 25.82 10.37 -13.97
C VAL A 102 26.12 9.55 -12.72
N GLY A 103 27.25 8.84 -12.75
CA GLY A 103 27.72 7.99 -11.65
C GLY A 103 29.01 8.47 -10.97
N SER A 104 29.44 9.72 -11.18
CA SER A 104 30.59 10.26 -10.45
C SER A 104 30.13 10.80 -9.10
N SER A 105 30.63 10.23 -8.00
CA SER A 105 30.29 10.61 -6.62
C SER A 105 30.46 12.11 -6.37
N GLY A 106 31.43 12.77 -7.03
CA GLY A 106 31.62 14.22 -6.95
C GLY A 106 30.45 15.03 -7.53
N ALA A 107 29.92 14.64 -8.69
CA ALA A 107 28.78 15.32 -9.31
C ALA A 107 27.49 15.11 -8.52
N PHE A 108 27.26 13.87 -8.05
CA PHE A 108 26.15 13.56 -7.15
C PHE A 108 26.23 14.37 -5.85
N THR A 109 27.40 14.40 -5.22
CA THR A 109 27.62 15.16 -3.97
C THR A 109 27.34 16.65 -4.18
N SER A 110 27.85 17.25 -5.25
CA SER A 110 27.62 18.67 -5.55
C SER A 110 26.14 18.97 -5.79
N MET A 111 25.40 18.08 -6.44
CA MET A 111 23.96 18.22 -6.62
C MET A 111 23.22 18.10 -5.28
N SER A 112 23.67 17.18 -4.41
CA SER A 112 23.05 16.88 -3.12
C SER A 112 23.19 17.99 -2.07
N THR A 113 23.93 19.07 -2.35
CA THR A 113 24.02 20.26 -1.50
C THR A 113 23.15 21.42 -1.99
N SER A 114 22.46 21.27 -3.12
CA SER A 114 21.59 22.31 -3.70
C SER A 114 20.18 22.26 -3.09
N PRO A 115 19.58 23.41 -2.71
CA PRO A 115 18.18 23.50 -2.32
C PRO A 115 17.21 22.79 -3.27
N ARG A 116 16.31 21.96 -2.72
CA ARG A 116 15.47 21.07 -3.54
C ARG A 116 14.24 20.53 -2.84
N LEU A 117 13.26 20.14 -3.63
CA LEU A 117 12.18 19.24 -3.23
C LEU A 117 12.54 17.80 -3.63
N ILE A 118 12.14 16.83 -2.81
CA ILE A 118 12.44 15.41 -2.94
C ILE A 118 11.12 14.63 -2.80
N LEU A 119 10.65 14.04 -3.88
CA LEU A 119 9.57 13.05 -3.82
C LEU A 119 10.21 11.69 -3.57
N ARG A 120 9.95 11.08 -2.41
CA ARG A 120 10.45 9.74 -2.07
C ARG A 120 9.43 8.67 -2.42
N PHE A 121 9.92 7.55 -2.94
CA PHE A 121 9.13 6.37 -3.25
C PHE A 121 9.34 5.30 -2.19
N ALA A 122 8.40 4.37 -2.11
CA ALA A 122 8.45 3.25 -1.16
C ALA A 122 9.65 2.32 -1.43
N ASP A 123 10.09 2.26 -2.69
CA ASP A 123 11.21 1.44 -3.12
C ASP A 123 11.80 1.99 -4.42
N ARG A 124 12.92 1.42 -4.84
CA ARG A 124 13.58 1.68 -6.10
C ARG A 124 12.83 0.99 -7.23
N LEU A 125 12.33 1.78 -8.18
CA LEU A 125 11.43 1.32 -9.24
C LEU A 125 12.00 1.62 -10.62
N PRO A 126 11.78 0.74 -11.63
CA PRO A 126 12.11 1.06 -13.01
C PRO A 126 11.40 2.33 -13.47
N VAL A 127 12.17 3.29 -13.98
CA VAL A 127 11.62 4.58 -14.43
C VAL A 127 10.67 4.41 -15.62
N SER A 128 10.81 3.34 -16.40
CA SER A 128 9.89 3.00 -17.50
C SER A 128 8.43 2.89 -17.03
N LEU A 129 8.19 2.60 -15.76
CA LEU A 129 6.85 2.51 -15.16
C LEU A 129 6.26 3.86 -14.76
N TRP A 130 7.03 4.94 -14.79
CA TRP A 130 6.61 6.28 -14.35
C TRP A 130 5.92 7.07 -15.47
N GLY A 131 5.27 6.36 -16.40
CA GLY A 131 4.66 6.90 -17.62
C GLY A 131 3.58 7.98 -17.40
N GLN A 132 3.09 8.14 -16.17
CA GLN A 132 2.16 9.22 -15.81
C GLN A 132 2.82 10.59 -15.74
N TRP A 133 4.09 10.65 -15.35
CA TRP A 133 4.86 11.89 -15.24
C TRP A 133 5.73 12.10 -16.48
N PHE A 134 6.04 11.00 -17.17
CA PHE A 134 7.01 10.99 -18.25
C PHE A 134 6.47 10.29 -19.49
N LYS A 135 6.37 11.03 -20.60
CA LYS A 135 6.15 10.43 -21.92
C LYS A 135 7.50 10.11 -22.56
N SER A 136 7.79 8.84 -22.72
CA SER A 136 8.97 8.39 -23.47
C SER A 136 8.77 8.59 -24.98
N LYS A 137 9.68 9.31 -25.64
CA LYS A 137 9.84 9.26 -27.10
C LYS A 137 10.87 8.20 -27.49
N ASP A 138 11.98 8.15 -26.76
CA ASP A 138 13.05 7.14 -26.84
C ASP A 138 13.43 6.55 -25.45
N GLY A 139 12.99 7.17 -24.35
CA GLY A 139 12.93 6.60 -22.99
C GLY A 139 14.21 6.69 -22.16
N PRO A 140 14.11 6.64 -20.81
CA PRO A 140 15.29 6.42 -19.98
C PRO A 140 15.84 5.02 -20.29
N PRO A 141 17.11 4.71 -19.97
CA PRO A 141 17.60 3.34 -20.10
C PRO A 141 16.61 2.39 -19.43
N LEU A 142 16.15 1.35 -20.14
CA LEU A 142 15.16 0.39 -19.63
C LEU A 142 15.54 -0.19 -18.26
N ASP A 143 16.83 -0.16 -17.94
CA ASP A 143 17.40 -0.74 -16.72
C ASP A 143 17.72 0.29 -15.61
N PHE A 144 17.42 1.59 -15.80
CA PHE A 144 17.61 2.57 -14.72
C PHE A 144 16.42 2.54 -13.75
N GLU A 145 16.76 2.33 -12.46
CA GLU A 145 15.79 2.35 -11.38
C GLU A 145 16.06 3.56 -10.46
N ALA A 146 14.99 4.20 -10.00
CA ALA A 146 15.06 5.36 -9.11
C ALA A 146 14.14 5.17 -7.91
N ASP A 147 14.55 5.67 -6.74
CA ASP A 147 13.75 5.72 -5.52
C ASP A 147 13.30 7.15 -5.18
N GLN A 148 13.78 8.16 -5.92
CA GLN A 148 13.46 9.56 -5.68
C GLN A 148 13.33 10.38 -6.98
N ILE A 149 12.50 11.42 -6.94
CA ILE A 149 12.53 12.53 -7.91
C ILE A 149 12.99 13.78 -7.18
N TRP A 150 14.05 14.42 -7.67
CA TRP A 150 14.53 15.69 -7.13
C TRP A 150 14.19 16.83 -8.08
N LEU A 151 13.75 17.94 -7.50
CA LEU A 151 13.46 19.17 -8.18
C LEU A 151 14.33 20.28 -7.56
N LEU A 152 15.39 20.67 -8.27
CA LEU A 152 16.39 21.62 -7.76
C LEU A 152 15.93 23.06 -7.99
N LYS A 153 16.06 23.90 -6.96
CA LYS A 153 15.72 25.33 -7.01
C LYS A 153 16.52 26.07 -8.08
N GLU A 154 17.81 25.77 -8.19
CA GLU A 154 18.73 26.43 -9.11
C GLU A 154 18.58 25.96 -10.57
N GLU A 155 17.96 24.81 -10.81
CA GLU A 155 17.72 24.27 -12.16
C GLU A 155 16.22 24.02 -12.42
N PRO A 156 15.38 25.06 -12.46
CA PRO A 156 13.92 24.92 -12.54
C PRO A 156 13.41 24.38 -13.88
N GLN A 157 14.30 24.19 -14.86
CA GLN A 157 13.99 23.66 -16.18
C GLN A 157 14.34 22.16 -16.29
N ALA A 158 14.61 21.49 -15.16
CA ALA A 158 14.89 20.06 -15.13
C ALA A 158 14.42 19.42 -13.83
N LEU A 159 14.20 18.11 -13.90
CA LEU A 159 14.10 17.24 -12.74
C LEU A 159 15.16 16.14 -12.81
N TYR A 160 15.39 15.48 -11.69
CA TYR A 160 16.39 14.44 -11.57
C TYR A 160 15.72 13.19 -11.03
N LEU A 161 15.92 12.09 -11.74
CA LEU A 161 15.52 10.76 -11.31
C LEU A 161 16.71 10.17 -10.58
N VAL A 162 16.56 9.93 -9.28
CA VAL A 162 17.68 9.67 -8.38
C VAL A 162 17.56 8.25 -7.81
N ASN A 163 18.69 7.56 -7.87
CA ASN A 163 18.95 6.34 -7.10
C ASN A 163 19.88 6.71 -5.95
N GLN A 164 19.31 6.88 -4.76
CA GLN A 164 20.03 7.36 -3.58
C GLN A 164 20.97 6.29 -3.01
N VAL A 165 20.70 5.01 -3.25
CA VAL A 165 21.52 3.89 -2.77
C VAL A 165 22.80 3.77 -3.58
N ASP A 166 22.69 3.85 -4.91
CA ASP A 166 23.84 3.76 -5.82
C ASP A 166 24.47 5.13 -6.12
N GLU A 167 23.94 6.21 -5.52
CA GLU A 167 24.35 7.61 -5.73
C GLU A 167 24.44 7.99 -7.22
N THR A 168 23.45 7.58 -7.99
CA THR A 168 23.35 7.85 -9.43
C THR A 168 22.09 8.64 -9.75
N TYR A 169 22.11 9.39 -10.84
CA TYR A 169 20.93 10.09 -11.32
C TYR A 169 20.86 10.21 -12.83
N VAL A 170 19.64 10.48 -13.31
CA VAL A 170 19.34 10.89 -14.68
C VAL A 170 18.67 12.25 -14.65
N ARG A 171 19.19 13.20 -15.43
CA ARG A 171 18.60 14.54 -15.59
C ARG A 171 17.56 14.53 -16.70
N VAL A 172 16.37 15.06 -16.42
CA VAL A 172 15.24 15.13 -17.34
C VAL A 172 14.87 16.59 -17.58
N PRO A 173 15.04 17.12 -18.80
CA PRO A 173 14.60 18.45 -19.15
C PRO A 173 13.07 18.61 -19.03
N LEU A 174 12.62 19.77 -18.56
CA LEU A 174 11.21 20.11 -18.43
C LEU A 174 10.88 21.27 -19.37
N ASN A 175 9.87 21.06 -20.22
CA ASN A 175 9.44 22.06 -21.19
C ASN A 175 8.13 22.70 -20.72
N GLY A 176 8.12 24.02 -20.52
CA GLY A 176 6.89 24.78 -20.26
C GLY A 176 6.31 24.63 -18.86
N TRP A 177 7.06 24.10 -17.90
CA TRP A 177 6.66 24.05 -16.49
C TRP A 177 7.15 25.26 -15.71
N ASP A 178 6.27 25.86 -14.91
CA ASP A 178 6.64 26.92 -13.98
C ASP A 178 7.01 26.34 -12.60
N PHE A 179 8.10 25.55 -12.58
CA PHE A 179 8.58 24.98 -11.32
C PHE A 179 9.00 26.05 -10.31
N ALA A 180 9.56 27.17 -10.77
CA ALA A 180 10.01 28.25 -9.88
C ALA A 180 8.86 28.78 -9.01
N SER A 181 7.68 29.03 -9.60
CA SER A 181 6.49 29.45 -8.85
C SER A 181 5.95 28.35 -7.94
N LEU A 182 5.92 27.10 -8.40
CA LEU A 182 5.51 25.96 -7.56
C LEU A 182 6.41 25.84 -6.33
N TYR A 183 7.72 25.84 -6.55
CA TYR A 183 8.72 25.75 -5.49
C TYR A 183 8.51 26.85 -4.46
N GLN A 184 8.44 28.11 -4.91
CA GLN A 184 8.24 29.25 -4.03
C GLN A 184 6.94 29.14 -3.21
N THR A 185 5.86 28.65 -3.83
CA THR A 185 4.56 28.48 -3.16
C THR A 185 4.63 27.37 -2.11
N VAL A 186 5.22 26.23 -2.46
CA VAL A 186 5.27 25.04 -1.60
C VAL A 186 6.24 25.23 -0.44
N THR A 187 7.37 25.90 -0.65
CA THR A 187 8.42 26.06 0.37
C THR A 187 8.35 27.38 1.12
N GLN A 188 7.32 28.21 0.89
CA GLN A 188 7.16 29.51 1.56
C GLN A 188 7.28 29.39 3.09
N ASP A 189 6.68 28.35 3.66
CA ASP A 189 6.66 28.07 5.09
C ASP A 189 7.38 26.75 5.43
N VAL A 190 8.45 26.40 4.72
CA VAL A 190 9.18 25.13 4.93
C VAL A 190 9.63 24.91 6.38
N THR A 191 9.83 25.97 7.16
CA THR A 191 10.19 25.87 8.57
C THR A 191 9.05 25.38 9.48
N SER A 192 7.79 25.39 9.00
CA SER A 192 6.66 24.78 9.71
C SER A 192 6.51 23.29 9.44
N TRP A 193 7.24 22.76 8.44
CA TRP A 193 7.29 21.33 8.16
C TRP A 193 8.06 20.59 9.25
N THR A 194 7.96 19.26 9.24
CA THR A 194 8.59 18.42 10.25
C THR A 194 10.09 18.39 10.03
N ALA A 195 10.89 18.88 10.99
CA ALA A 195 12.35 18.83 10.89
C ALA A 195 12.88 17.38 10.94
N MET A 196 13.77 17.05 10.02
CA MET A 196 14.36 15.73 9.85
C MET A 196 15.89 15.78 10.00
N SER A 197 16.42 14.79 10.69
CA SER A 197 17.85 14.51 10.82
C SER A 197 18.25 13.36 9.90
N GLN A 198 19.46 13.44 9.35
CA GLN A 198 20.05 12.34 8.60
C GLN A 198 20.72 11.34 9.53
N VAL A 199 20.38 10.06 9.38
CA VAL A 199 21.04 8.96 10.07
C VAL A 199 21.79 8.11 9.04
N PRO A 200 23.12 7.98 9.13
CA PRO A 200 23.89 7.13 8.21
C PRO A 200 23.52 5.65 8.33
N LEU A 201 23.39 4.99 7.18
CA LEU A 201 23.08 3.57 7.05
C LEU A 201 24.24 2.81 6.40
N ALA A 202 24.11 1.49 6.24
CA ALA A 202 25.07 0.69 5.48
C ALA A 202 25.25 1.21 4.05
N LYS A 203 24.16 1.66 3.45
CA LYS A 203 24.14 2.38 2.18
C LYS A 203 23.19 3.56 2.27
N GLY A 204 23.67 4.76 1.91
CA GLY A 204 22.87 5.98 1.96
C GLY A 204 22.54 6.41 3.40
N LYS A 205 21.30 6.87 3.59
CA LYS A 205 20.86 7.55 4.82
C LYS A 205 19.36 7.43 5.02
N ALA A 206 18.94 7.35 6.29
CA ALA A 206 17.54 7.52 6.68
C ALA A 206 17.27 8.98 7.08
N LEU A 207 16.04 9.45 6.84
CA LEU A 207 15.53 10.70 7.38
C LEU A 207 14.63 10.36 8.56
N ILE A 208 15.01 10.81 9.76
CA ILE A 208 14.31 10.54 11.01
C ILE A 208 14.02 11.86 11.70
N ARG A 209 12.86 12.03 12.33
CA ARG A 209 12.47 13.30 12.96
C ARG A 209 13.52 13.76 13.97
N THR A 210 13.87 15.05 13.89
CA THR A 210 14.87 15.65 14.79
C THR A 210 14.40 15.65 16.24
N GLU A 211 13.11 15.85 16.44
CA GLU A 211 12.47 15.87 17.76
C GLU A 211 11.65 14.59 17.98
N ALA A 212 11.53 14.19 19.25
CA ALA A 212 10.63 13.12 19.64
C ALA A 212 9.17 13.53 19.37
N PHE A 213 8.32 12.56 19.09
CA PHE A 213 6.94 12.82 18.69
C PHE A 213 6.04 11.65 19.07
N SER A 214 4.73 11.87 19.02
CA SER A 214 3.75 10.85 19.33
C SER A 214 2.88 10.58 18.12
N LEU A 215 2.65 9.30 17.82
CA LEU A 215 1.69 8.88 16.81
C LEU A 215 0.57 8.06 17.46
N PRO A 216 -0.70 8.31 17.09
CA PRO A 216 -1.79 7.47 17.54
C PRO A 216 -1.63 6.06 16.95
N SER A 217 -1.81 5.05 17.79
CA SER A 217 -2.16 3.71 17.35
C SER A 217 -3.46 3.75 16.56
N GLN A 218 -3.64 2.86 15.60
CA GLN A 218 -4.86 2.81 14.80
C GLN A 218 -5.62 1.52 15.10
N VAL A 219 -6.95 1.60 15.20
CA VAL A 219 -7.78 0.41 15.48
C VAL A 219 -8.81 0.24 14.38
N TYR A 220 -8.85 -0.96 13.80
CA TYR A 220 -9.77 -1.28 12.71
C TYR A 220 -10.58 -2.53 12.99
N THR A 221 -11.82 -2.53 12.51
CA THR A 221 -12.60 -3.77 12.38
C THR A 221 -12.06 -4.61 11.23
N LEU A 222 -11.97 -5.91 11.48
CA LEU A 222 -11.61 -6.92 10.49
C LEU A 222 -12.87 -7.61 9.97
N LYS A 223 -12.87 -7.87 8.67
CA LYS A 223 -13.84 -8.76 8.02
C LYS A 223 -13.10 -9.91 7.35
N LYS A 224 -13.46 -11.13 7.74
CA LYS A 224 -13.10 -12.36 7.07
C LYS A 224 -13.96 -12.53 5.82
N GLU A 225 -13.34 -12.53 4.64
CA GLU A 225 -14.03 -12.93 3.42
C GLU A 225 -14.31 -14.44 3.44
N SER A 226 -15.44 -14.86 2.86
CA SER A 226 -15.78 -16.28 2.86
C SER A 226 -14.84 -17.06 1.95
N GLU A 227 -14.53 -18.30 2.34
CA GLU A 227 -13.73 -19.21 1.51
C GLU A 227 -14.36 -19.42 0.12
N ALA A 228 -15.70 -19.49 0.05
CA ALA A 228 -16.43 -19.58 -1.22
C ALA A 228 -16.20 -18.37 -2.13
N ASN A 229 -16.15 -17.15 -1.56
CA ASN A 229 -15.82 -15.96 -2.34
C ASN A 229 -14.39 -16.06 -2.87
N LEU A 230 -13.43 -16.44 -2.02
CA LEU A 230 -12.03 -16.59 -2.41
C LEU A 230 -11.86 -17.60 -3.55
N ILE A 231 -12.48 -18.78 -3.44
CA ILE A 231 -12.49 -19.79 -4.51
C ILE A 231 -13.09 -19.20 -5.79
N GLY A 232 -14.22 -18.49 -5.68
CA GLY A 232 -14.85 -17.82 -6.81
C GLY A 232 -13.95 -16.77 -7.49
N LEU A 233 -13.05 -16.11 -6.76
CA LEU A 233 -12.08 -15.18 -7.35
C LEU A 233 -11.04 -15.89 -8.22
N PHE A 234 -10.57 -17.05 -7.79
CA PHE A 234 -9.50 -17.78 -8.46
C PHE A 234 -9.97 -18.70 -9.58
N PHE A 235 -11.12 -19.36 -9.39
CA PHE A 235 -11.61 -20.38 -10.31
C PHE A 235 -12.86 -19.94 -11.08
N GLY A 236 -13.53 -18.86 -10.69
CA GLY A 236 -14.76 -18.41 -11.36
C GLY A 236 -15.81 -19.51 -11.40
N SER A 237 -16.15 -19.97 -12.62
CA SER A 237 -17.08 -21.08 -12.88
C SER A 237 -16.40 -22.41 -13.20
N ASP A 238 -15.07 -22.47 -13.14
CA ASP A 238 -14.30 -23.66 -13.51
C ASP A 238 -14.49 -24.79 -12.49
N ASN A 239 -14.45 -26.02 -12.99
CA ASN A 239 -14.46 -27.20 -12.12
C ASN A 239 -13.07 -27.39 -11.50
N TYR A 240 -13.03 -27.66 -10.20
CA TYR A 240 -11.79 -27.89 -9.45
C TYR A 240 -11.90 -29.15 -8.59
N SER A 241 -10.76 -29.77 -8.30
CA SER A 241 -10.65 -30.82 -7.28
C SER A 241 -10.30 -30.22 -5.92
N ILE A 242 -10.78 -30.84 -4.84
CA ILE A 242 -10.46 -30.47 -3.47
C ILE A 242 -9.70 -31.62 -2.82
N THR A 243 -8.58 -31.31 -2.19
CA THR A 243 -7.82 -32.25 -1.37
C THR A 243 -7.59 -31.62 0.01
N ASP A 244 -7.87 -32.39 1.05
CA ASP A 244 -7.46 -32.06 2.40
C ASP A 244 -5.97 -32.39 2.54
N SER A 245 -5.13 -31.41 2.91
CA SER A 245 -3.68 -31.63 2.98
C SER A 245 -3.28 -32.49 4.19
N GLY A 246 -4.20 -32.75 5.12
CA GLY A 246 -3.94 -33.47 6.37
C GLY A 246 -3.36 -32.58 7.47
N GLU A 247 -3.09 -31.30 7.18
CA GLU A 247 -2.79 -30.27 8.17
C GLU A 247 -4.09 -29.57 8.62
N SER A 248 -4.18 -29.22 9.91
CA SER A 248 -5.38 -28.57 10.45
C SER A 248 -5.70 -27.28 9.69
N GLY A 249 -6.93 -27.19 9.19
CA GLY A 249 -7.46 -25.97 8.58
C GLY A 249 -6.97 -25.68 7.17
N GLU A 250 -6.10 -26.51 6.58
CA GLU A 250 -5.59 -26.31 5.22
C GLU A 250 -6.34 -27.16 4.18
N LYS A 251 -6.80 -26.49 3.12
CA LYS A 251 -7.42 -27.14 1.96
C LYS A 251 -6.72 -26.72 0.69
N LYS A 252 -6.54 -27.68 -0.22
CA LYS A 252 -5.96 -27.47 -1.53
C LYS A 252 -7.04 -27.60 -2.60
N TYR A 253 -7.21 -26.54 -3.37
CA TYR A 253 -8.08 -26.46 -4.54
C TYR A 253 -7.22 -26.49 -5.80
N LYS A 254 -7.60 -27.29 -6.80
CA LYS A 254 -6.72 -27.48 -7.97
C LYS A 254 -7.48 -27.68 -9.27
N THR A 255 -6.96 -27.05 -10.33
CA THR A 255 -7.25 -27.33 -11.75
C THR A 255 -5.97 -27.82 -12.45
N LEU A 256 -5.99 -27.92 -13.77
CA LEU A 256 -4.77 -28.24 -14.54
C LEU A 256 -3.69 -27.16 -14.34
N ASP A 257 -4.09 -25.90 -14.33
CA ASP A 257 -3.19 -24.75 -14.47
C ASP A 257 -3.03 -23.92 -13.18
N LEU A 258 -3.87 -24.16 -12.18
CA LEU A 258 -3.91 -23.39 -10.93
C LEU A 258 -4.06 -24.31 -9.71
N GLU A 259 -3.25 -24.06 -8.70
CA GLU A 259 -3.37 -24.63 -7.35
C GLU A 259 -3.58 -23.49 -6.35
N LEU A 260 -4.54 -23.63 -5.44
CA LEU A 260 -4.83 -22.68 -4.37
C LEU A 260 -4.85 -23.41 -3.04
N ASP A 261 -3.89 -23.07 -2.17
CA ASP A 261 -3.88 -23.46 -0.77
C ASP A 261 -4.62 -22.40 0.05
N VAL A 262 -5.56 -22.83 0.88
CA VAL A 262 -6.30 -21.97 1.80
C VAL A 262 -6.11 -22.50 3.21
N ASN A 263 -5.51 -21.68 4.09
CA ASN A 263 -5.45 -21.95 5.51
C ASN A 263 -6.55 -21.16 6.23
N SER A 264 -7.55 -21.88 6.72
CA SER A 264 -8.71 -21.31 7.40
C SER A 264 -8.40 -20.82 8.81
N ASP A 265 -7.30 -21.25 9.43
CA ASP A 265 -6.92 -20.88 10.80
C ASP A 265 -6.11 -19.58 10.80
N SER A 266 -5.19 -19.41 9.85
CA SER A 266 -4.40 -18.18 9.66
C SER A 266 -5.05 -17.17 8.72
N HIS A 267 -6.11 -17.55 8.00
CA HIS A 267 -6.77 -16.71 7.00
C HIS A 267 -5.84 -16.23 5.88
N VAL A 268 -4.89 -17.08 5.52
CA VAL A 268 -3.92 -16.87 4.44
C VAL A 268 -4.23 -17.83 3.31
N TYR A 269 -3.98 -17.38 2.08
CA TYR A 269 -4.01 -18.22 0.91
C TYR A 269 -2.71 -18.13 0.12
N THR A 270 -2.41 -19.16 -0.66
CA THR A 270 -1.33 -19.16 -1.65
C THR A 270 -1.80 -19.83 -2.93
N ALA A 271 -1.84 -19.06 -4.01
CA ALA A 271 -2.08 -19.57 -5.34
C ALA A 271 -0.75 -19.83 -6.07
N ARG A 272 -0.70 -20.89 -6.86
CA ARG A 272 0.43 -21.26 -7.72
C ARG A 272 -0.10 -21.60 -9.11
N SER A 273 0.49 -20.96 -10.12
CA SER A 273 0.25 -21.30 -11.52
C SER A 273 1.56 -21.51 -12.25
N GLU A 274 1.52 -22.28 -13.34
CA GLU A 274 2.66 -22.36 -14.25
C GLU A 274 2.95 -20.96 -14.82
N ALA A 275 4.23 -20.63 -14.97
CA ALA A 275 4.62 -19.38 -15.59
C ALA A 275 4.21 -19.43 -17.07
N VAL A 276 3.39 -18.46 -17.50
CA VAL A 276 2.89 -18.33 -18.89
C VAL A 276 4.03 -18.23 -19.91
N GLN A 277 5.23 -17.82 -19.48
CA GLN A 277 6.44 -17.78 -20.29
C GLN A 277 7.68 -18.19 -19.48
N ASN A 278 8.67 -18.77 -20.15
CA ASN A 278 9.98 -19.03 -19.55
C ASN A 278 10.65 -17.68 -19.21
N ARG A 279 10.56 -17.24 -17.95
CA ARG A 279 10.92 -15.86 -17.55
C ARG A 279 12.42 -15.57 -17.45
N SER A 280 13.27 -16.38 -18.07
CA SER A 280 14.73 -16.20 -18.02
C SER A 280 15.22 -14.90 -18.69
N SER A 281 14.36 -14.14 -19.36
CA SER A 281 14.70 -12.90 -20.07
C SER A 281 13.62 -11.80 -20.02
N VAL A 282 12.76 -11.78 -19.00
CA VAL A 282 11.69 -10.76 -18.89
C VAL A 282 12.21 -9.55 -18.10
N HIS A 283 12.11 -8.35 -18.67
CA HIS A 283 12.49 -7.11 -17.99
C HIS A 283 11.62 -6.87 -16.74
N ARG A 284 12.19 -6.20 -15.74
CA ARG A 284 11.57 -6.02 -14.42
C ARG A 284 10.27 -5.21 -14.46
N ASP A 285 10.16 -4.27 -15.38
CA ASP A 285 8.95 -3.51 -15.62
C ASP A 285 7.77 -4.40 -16.05
N GLN A 286 8.00 -5.32 -16.98
CA GLN A 286 6.99 -6.30 -17.40
C GLN A 286 6.57 -7.22 -16.25
N ILE A 287 7.53 -7.65 -15.42
CA ILE A 287 7.26 -8.42 -14.19
C ILE A 287 6.30 -7.66 -13.27
N ILE A 288 6.54 -6.37 -13.06
CA ILE A 288 5.68 -5.51 -12.23
C ILE A 288 4.30 -5.28 -12.87
N MET A 289 4.23 -5.11 -14.19
CA MET A 289 2.97 -4.94 -14.90
C MET A 289 2.09 -6.21 -14.85
N ASP A 290 2.71 -7.38 -15.00
CA ASP A 290 2.03 -8.67 -14.87
C ASP A 290 1.52 -8.89 -13.45
N SER A 291 2.37 -8.65 -12.43
CA SER A 291 1.94 -8.77 -11.03
C SER A 291 0.84 -7.77 -10.69
N PHE A 292 0.85 -6.57 -11.26
CA PHE A 292 -0.19 -5.58 -11.04
C PHE A 292 -1.52 -6.03 -11.64
N THR A 293 -1.48 -6.66 -12.81
CA THR A 293 -2.67 -7.22 -13.46
C THR A 293 -3.29 -8.32 -12.60
N GLU A 294 -2.47 -9.22 -12.04
CA GLU A 294 -2.95 -10.26 -11.12
C GLU A 294 -3.42 -9.69 -9.78
N MET A 295 -2.72 -8.68 -9.23
CA MET A 295 -3.13 -7.95 -8.03
C MET A 295 -4.53 -7.38 -8.18
N LYS A 296 -4.85 -6.79 -9.34
CA LYS A 296 -6.20 -6.28 -9.61
C LYS A 296 -7.30 -7.35 -9.65
N LYS A 297 -6.95 -8.60 -9.96
CA LYS A 297 -7.91 -9.71 -10.04
C LYS A 297 -8.21 -10.29 -8.66
N TYR A 298 -7.19 -10.48 -7.84
CA TYR A 298 -7.30 -11.24 -6.59
C TYR A 298 -7.11 -10.40 -5.33
N GLY A 299 -6.72 -9.13 -5.48
CA GLY A 299 -6.66 -8.18 -4.40
C GLY A 299 -8.04 -7.94 -3.79
N VAL A 300 -8.08 -7.82 -2.48
CA VAL A 300 -9.29 -7.48 -1.72
C VAL A 300 -9.19 -6.09 -1.07
N TRP A 301 -8.16 -5.33 -1.45
CA TRP A 301 -7.74 -4.06 -0.84
C TRP A 301 -7.55 -2.98 -1.89
N THR A 302 -8.04 -1.78 -1.61
CA THR A 302 -8.27 -0.76 -2.65
C THR A 302 -7.58 0.57 -2.38
N GLN A 303 -7.01 0.77 -1.18
CA GLN A 303 -6.44 2.04 -0.75
C GLN A 303 -5.10 1.83 -0.03
N GLY A 304 -4.22 2.82 -0.14
CA GLY A 304 -2.95 2.86 0.59
C GLY A 304 -1.96 1.77 0.18
N LEU A 305 -2.06 1.20 -1.03
CA LEU A 305 -1.07 0.23 -1.49
C LEU A 305 0.13 0.95 -2.09
N ARG A 306 1.33 0.44 -1.81
CA ARG A 306 2.58 0.80 -2.47
C ARG A 306 3.32 -0.46 -2.89
N LEU A 307 3.93 -0.41 -4.06
CA LEU A 307 4.79 -1.49 -4.52
C LEU A 307 6.16 -1.37 -3.84
N THR A 308 6.57 -2.43 -3.17
CA THR A 308 7.94 -2.65 -2.70
C THR A 308 8.42 -4.00 -3.21
N THR A 309 9.73 -4.21 -3.17
CA THR A 309 10.39 -5.36 -3.78
C THR A 309 11.51 -5.87 -2.88
N ASN A 310 11.79 -7.16 -3.01
CA ASN A 310 12.93 -7.81 -2.42
C ASN A 310 13.72 -8.48 -3.53
N ASN A 311 14.82 -7.83 -3.91
CA ASN A 311 15.66 -8.23 -5.03
C ASN A 311 16.35 -9.58 -4.81
N SER A 312 16.70 -9.92 -3.56
CA SER A 312 17.39 -11.18 -3.26
C SER A 312 16.48 -12.40 -3.41
N THR A 313 15.18 -12.22 -3.21
CA THR A 313 14.18 -13.31 -3.32
C THR A 313 13.31 -13.22 -4.58
N ASN A 314 13.52 -12.20 -5.42
CA ASN A 314 12.67 -11.84 -6.55
C ASN A 314 11.18 -11.76 -6.18
N THR A 315 10.90 -11.10 -5.05
CA THR A 315 9.54 -10.98 -4.50
C THR A 315 9.06 -9.54 -4.63
N LEU A 316 7.83 -9.37 -5.08
CA LEU A 316 7.14 -8.09 -5.13
C LEU A 316 6.05 -8.07 -4.06
N TYR A 317 5.89 -6.94 -3.38
CA TYR A 317 4.90 -6.73 -2.34
C TYR A 317 4.05 -5.52 -2.71
N TYR A 318 2.74 -5.71 -2.76
CA TYR A 318 1.80 -4.60 -2.71
C TYR A 318 1.49 -4.34 -1.25
N GLN A 319 2.39 -3.59 -0.60
CA GLN A 319 2.37 -3.33 0.83
C GLN A 319 1.39 -2.21 1.16
N ARG A 320 0.69 -2.36 2.28
CA ARG A 320 -0.23 -1.34 2.79
C ARG A 320 0.50 -0.25 3.54
N TYR A 321 -0.05 0.95 3.43
CA TYR A 321 0.36 2.16 4.12
C TYR A 321 -0.86 2.75 4.84
N LEU A 322 -0.66 3.20 6.08
CA LEU A 322 -1.61 3.98 6.85
C LEU A 322 -0.94 5.32 7.19
N ASP A 323 -1.61 6.43 6.87
CA ASP A 323 -1.13 7.78 7.15
C ASP A 323 0.31 8.05 6.65
N GLY A 324 0.67 7.48 5.50
CA GLY A 324 2.00 7.62 4.91
C GLY A 324 3.06 6.63 5.44
N TYR A 325 2.72 5.81 6.43
CA TYR A 325 3.65 4.82 7.02
C TYR A 325 3.31 3.38 6.58
N PRO A 326 4.31 2.55 6.24
CA PRO A 326 4.08 1.16 5.87
C PRO A 326 3.52 0.34 7.04
N LEU A 327 2.73 -0.68 6.73
CA LEU A 327 2.34 -1.72 7.67
C LEU A 327 3.42 -2.81 7.76
N MET A 328 3.74 -3.24 8.98
CA MET A 328 4.65 -4.34 9.28
C MET A 328 4.01 -5.36 10.21
N SER A 329 4.46 -6.62 10.21
CA SER A 329 3.90 -7.66 11.08
C SER A 329 4.91 -8.77 11.31
N ASP A 330 5.12 -9.08 12.58
CA ASP A 330 5.85 -10.27 13.00
C ASP A 330 5.00 -11.54 12.92
N ALA A 331 3.66 -11.40 12.86
CA ALA A 331 2.74 -12.53 12.83
C ALA A 331 2.68 -13.18 11.44
N SER A 332 2.55 -12.38 10.39
CA SER A 332 2.58 -12.88 9.02
C SER A 332 2.79 -11.76 7.99
N PRO A 333 3.73 -11.91 7.03
CA PRO A 333 3.88 -10.93 5.94
C PRO A 333 2.64 -10.87 5.03
N TYR A 334 1.81 -11.91 5.00
CA TYR A 334 0.61 -11.97 4.16
C TYR A 334 -0.55 -11.09 4.67
N TYR A 335 -0.49 -10.61 5.92
CA TYR A 335 -1.44 -9.62 6.43
C TYR A 335 -1.16 -8.22 5.90
N LEU A 336 0.06 -7.95 5.44
CA LEU A 336 0.54 -6.63 5.08
C LEU A 336 0.15 -6.18 3.68
N GLY A 337 -0.39 -7.10 2.87
CA GLY A 337 -0.62 -6.84 1.48
C GLY A 337 -0.70 -8.11 0.66
N LEU A 338 -0.27 -8.00 -0.60
CA LEU A 338 -0.15 -9.12 -1.51
C LEU A 338 1.30 -9.37 -1.87
N GLN A 339 1.72 -10.62 -1.78
CA GLN A 339 3.06 -11.06 -2.12
C GLN A 339 3.04 -11.82 -3.45
N PHE A 340 3.94 -11.44 -4.34
CA PHE A 340 4.17 -12.11 -5.61
C PHE A 340 5.60 -12.63 -5.63
N ASN A 341 5.76 -13.94 -5.79
CA ASN A 341 7.05 -14.52 -6.10
C ASN A 341 7.01 -15.06 -7.53
N LEU A 342 7.84 -14.48 -8.38
CA LEU A 342 7.85 -14.78 -9.80
C LEU A 342 9.13 -15.57 -10.10
N SER A 343 8.97 -16.87 -10.32
CA SER A 343 10.06 -17.70 -10.85
C SER A 343 9.85 -17.96 -12.34
N PRO A 344 10.88 -18.42 -13.08
CA PRO A 344 10.75 -18.78 -14.48
C PRO A 344 9.73 -19.90 -14.78
N LYS A 345 9.35 -20.69 -13.76
CA LYS A 345 8.47 -21.85 -13.91
C LYS A 345 7.13 -21.71 -13.19
N VAL A 346 7.12 -20.99 -12.08
CA VAL A 346 5.95 -20.88 -11.20
C VAL A 346 5.73 -19.41 -10.83
N THR A 347 4.49 -18.96 -10.98
CA THR A 347 3.99 -17.76 -10.35
C THR A 347 3.37 -18.15 -9.03
N ARG A 348 3.84 -17.56 -7.94
CA ARG A 348 3.21 -17.71 -6.63
C ARG A 348 2.62 -16.38 -6.21
N PHE A 349 1.38 -16.43 -5.79
CA PHE A 349 0.63 -15.30 -5.27
C PHE A 349 0.11 -15.65 -3.88
N SER A 350 0.40 -14.82 -2.89
CA SER A 350 0.01 -15.07 -1.51
C SER A 350 -0.56 -13.81 -0.88
N GLY A 351 -1.56 -13.99 -0.03
CA GLY A 351 -2.21 -12.88 0.65
C GLY A 351 -3.12 -13.38 1.76
N SER A 352 -3.76 -12.43 2.43
CA SER A 352 -4.82 -12.73 3.39
C SER A 352 -6.19 -12.38 2.81
N PHE A 353 -7.19 -13.17 3.22
CA PHE A 353 -8.59 -12.88 2.96
C PHE A 353 -9.29 -12.20 4.15
N LEU A 354 -8.49 -11.58 5.03
CA LEU A 354 -8.94 -10.55 5.96
C LEU A 354 -8.96 -9.20 5.27
N SER A 355 -9.94 -8.35 5.59
CA SER A 355 -10.07 -6.96 5.12
C SER A 355 -10.29 -5.99 6.30
N LEU A 356 -9.68 -4.80 6.29
CA LEU A 356 -9.95 -3.69 7.20
C LEU A 356 -11.24 -3.04 6.71
N ARG A 357 -12.13 -2.71 7.64
CA ARG A 357 -13.44 -2.13 7.29
C ARG A 357 -13.60 -0.73 7.83
N SER A 358 -13.79 -0.62 9.13
CA SER A 358 -14.09 0.65 9.79
C SER A 358 -12.98 0.98 10.77
N HIS A 359 -12.45 2.20 10.67
CA HIS A 359 -11.59 2.79 11.68
C HIS A 359 -12.39 3.07 12.96
N ILE A 360 -11.76 2.95 14.12
CA ILE A 360 -12.37 3.21 15.43
C ILE A 360 -11.56 4.32 16.13
N ASP A 361 -11.96 5.57 15.89
CA ASP A 361 -11.24 6.78 16.32
C ASP A 361 -10.98 6.84 17.84
N ASP A 362 -11.95 6.42 18.66
CA ASP A 362 -11.86 6.57 20.13
C ASP A 362 -10.99 5.53 20.84
N LYS A 363 -10.48 4.50 20.12
CA LYS A 363 -9.68 3.42 20.71
C LYS A 363 -8.17 3.58 20.51
N SER A 364 -7.77 4.59 19.76
CA SER A 364 -6.37 4.91 19.51
C SER A 364 -5.65 5.36 20.78
N LYS A 365 -4.50 4.73 21.08
CA LYS A 365 -3.57 5.19 22.12
C LYS A 365 -2.34 5.79 21.47
N ALA A 366 -1.88 6.93 21.95
CA ALA A 366 -0.65 7.52 21.47
C ALA A 366 0.56 6.67 21.88
N SER A 367 1.52 6.52 20.97
CA SER A 367 2.81 5.90 21.22
C SER A 367 3.90 6.92 20.92
N ASP A 368 4.76 7.12 21.91
CA ASP A 368 5.87 8.05 21.80
C ASP A 368 7.03 7.37 21.05
N LEU A 369 7.53 8.07 20.05
CA LEU A 369 8.65 7.69 19.21
C LEU A 369 9.80 8.65 19.49
N ASP A 370 10.98 8.07 19.72
CA ASP A 370 12.18 8.83 20.00
C ASP A 370 12.59 9.73 18.83
N SER A 371 13.34 10.78 19.17
CA SER A 371 14.07 11.57 18.17
C SER A 371 15.13 10.72 17.47
N ALA A 372 15.66 11.21 16.34
CA ALA A 372 16.80 10.58 15.66
C ALA A 372 17.98 10.31 16.61
N SER A 373 18.34 11.26 17.48
CA SER A 373 19.43 11.07 18.44
C SER A 373 19.09 10.03 19.50
N GLY A 374 17.87 10.02 20.02
CA GLY A 374 17.40 9.03 20.99
C GLY A 374 17.41 7.62 20.41
N LEU A 375 16.89 7.43 19.20
CA LEU A 375 16.90 6.16 18.48
C LEU A 375 18.33 5.63 18.26
N VAL A 376 19.24 6.48 17.79
CA VAL A 376 20.65 6.09 17.58
C VAL A 376 21.31 5.67 18.89
N SER A 377 21.05 6.39 19.99
CA SER A 377 21.54 6.01 21.31
C SER A 377 21.01 4.64 21.76
N GLN A 378 19.71 4.37 21.58
CA GLN A 378 19.11 3.08 21.93
C GLN A 378 19.68 1.92 21.11
N LEU A 379 19.84 2.09 19.80
CA LEU A 379 20.45 1.06 18.94
C LEU A 379 21.88 0.75 19.39
N HIS A 380 22.66 1.80 19.70
CA HIS A 380 24.02 1.64 20.19
C HIS A 380 24.08 0.93 21.56
N GLU A 381 23.18 1.24 22.49
CA GLU A 381 23.06 0.55 23.78
C GLU A 381 22.73 -0.95 23.62
N GLN A 382 22.02 -1.32 22.56
CA GLN A 382 21.74 -2.71 22.19
C GLN A 382 22.87 -3.37 21.38
N GLY A 383 23.99 -2.67 21.16
CA GLY A 383 25.15 -3.19 20.43
C GLY A 383 24.98 -3.17 18.91
N MET A 384 24.05 -2.39 18.37
CA MET A 384 23.83 -2.22 16.93
C MET A 384 24.36 -0.86 16.45
N ALA A 385 25.14 -0.86 15.37
CA ALA A 385 25.51 0.38 14.68
C ALA A 385 24.51 0.66 13.55
N THR A 386 24.09 1.92 13.35
CA THR A 386 23.16 2.26 12.26
C THR A 386 23.77 1.99 10.87
N THR A 387 25.09 2.03 10.77
CA THR A 387 25.84 1.69 9.55
C THR A 387 25.81 0.19 9.21
N ASP A 388 25.22 -0.65 10.06
CA ASP A 388 24.96 -2.07 9.77
C ASP A 388 23.53 -2.31 9.28
N LEU A 389 22.67 -1.28 9.32
CA LEU A 389 21.27 -1.35 8.93
C LEU A 389 21.10 -0.91 7.47
N ASP A 390 20.28 -1.65 6.73
CA ASP A 390 19.93 -1.30 5.34
C ASP A 390 18.91 -0.14 5.30
N GLN A 391 17.98 -0.09 6.27
CA GLN A 391 16.89 0.89 6.34
C GLN A 391 16.47 1.15 7.79
N ILE A 392 15.98 2.37 8.05
CA ILE A 392 15.29 2.76 9.29
C ILE A 392 14.12 3.67 8.86
N PHE A 393 12.91 3.38 9.32
CA PHE A 393 11.71 4.17 9.04
C PHE A 393 10.64 3.90 10.07
N VAL A 394 9.65 4.78 10.17
CA VAL A 394 8.49 4.53 11.03
C VAL A 394 7.49 3.66 10.30
N ALA A 395 6.93 2.68 11.00
CA ALA A 395 5.92 1.77 10.49
C ALA A 395 4.82 1.53 11.53
N TYR A 396 3.65 1.11 11.04
CA TYR A 396 2.58 0.62 11.87
C TYR A 396 2.64 -0.91 11.97
N GLU A 397 2.91 -1.42 13.16
CA GLU A 397 2.98 -2.86 13.40
C GLU A 397 1.56 -3.44 13.63
N TRP A 398 1.15 -4.33 12.74
CA TRP A 398 -0.02 -5.20 12.87
C TRP A 398 0.16 -6.14 14.06
N GLN A 399 -0.59 -5.88 15.14
CA GLN A 399 -0.52 -6.69 16.34
C GLN A 399 -1.17 -8.06 16.15
N ALA A 400 -0.51 -9.11 16.65
CA ALA A 400 -0.98 -10.50 16.51
C ALA A 400 -2.32 -10.76 17.23
N ASN A 401 -2.61 -10.02 18.30
CA ASN A 401 -3.85 -10.14 19.05
C ASN A 401 -5.01 -9.45 18.30
N MET A 402 -5.68 -10.21 17.43
CA MET A 402 -6.75 -9.70 16.58
C MET A 402 -8.18 -9.86 17.16
N GLU A 403 -8.33 -10.02 18.48
CA GLU A 403 -9.62 -10.26 19.17
C GLU A 403 -10.56 -11.20 18.36
N ASN A 404 -10.08 -12.42 18.08
CA ASN A 404 -10.77 -13.41 17.21
C ASN A 404 -11.02 -12.95 15.77
N PHE A 405 -10.06 -12.23 15.17
CA PHE A 405 -10.15 -11.67 13.83
C PHE A 405 -11.32 -10.70 13.63
N GLN A 406 -11.73 -10.01 14.70
CA GLN A 406 -12.76 -8.98 14.66
C GLN A 406 -12.18 -7.58 14.71
N LEU A 407 -11.06 -7.40 15.40
CA LEU A 407 -10.37 -6.12 15.54
C LEU A 407 -8.88 -6.31 15.30
N VAL A 408 -8.21 -5.30 14.78
CA VAL A 408 -6.75 -5.22 14.77
C VAL A 408 -6.32 -3.88 15.32
N THR A 409 -5.25 -3.89 16.09
CA THR A 409 -4.55 -2.69 16.52
C THR A 409 -3.25 -2.58 15.75
N PHE A 410 -2.93 -1.36 15.31
CA PHE A 410 -1.68 -0.98 14.69
C PHE A 410 -0.93 -0.05 15.63
N ILE A 411 0.30 -0.43 16.00
CA ILE A 411 1.12 0.36 16.92
C ILE A 411 2.28 0.96 16.13
N PRO A 412 2.49 2.29 16.14
CA PRO A 412 3.58 2.90 15.41
C PRO A 412 4.91 2.63 16.13
N LYS A 413 5.94 2.24 15.37
CA LYS A 413 7.29 1.88 15.83
C LYS A 413 8.33 2.26 14.77
N TYR A 414 9.60 2.25 15.16
CA TYR A 414 10.74 2.25 14.23
C TYR A 414 11.05 0.84 13.74
#